data_AF-A0A2H0P7G6-F1
#
_entry.id   AF-A0A2H0P7G6-F1
#
_cell.length_a   1.000
_cell.length_b   1.000
_cell.length_c   1.000
_cell.angle_alpha   90.00
_cell.angle_beta   90.00
_cell.angle_gamma   90.00
#
_symmetry.space_group_name_H-M   'P 1'
#
loop_
_entity.id
_entity.type
_entity.pdbx_description
1 polymer ?
#
loop_
_entity_poly.entity_id
_entity_poly.type
_entity_poly.pdbx_seq_one_letter_code
_entity_poly.pdbx_strand_id
1 'polypeptide(L)' 'TIEYSTIGGAIVDYNFDGSNITGLDIVQHLKNKGVGRIHLCTASHGDPKIMKEATRLGVASVITKPIPDVLEIFRS' A
#
# COMPACT_ATOMS: atom_id res chain seq x y z
N THR A 1 -11.41 19.01 3.60
CA THR A 1 -11.28 17.68 4.21
C THR A 1 -11.45 16.63 3.13
N ILE A 2 -10.65 15.55 3.15
CA ILE A 2 -10.76 14.47 2.14
C ILE A 2 -11.92 13.54 2.52
N GLU A 3 -12.81 13.26 1.58
CA GLU A 3 -13.90 12.27 1.73
C GLU A 3 -13.44 10.88 1.29
N TYR A 4 -12.83 10.15 2.22
CA TYR A 4 -12.19 8.86 1.96
C TYR A 4 -13.13 7.77 1.42
N SER A 5 -14.42 7.83 1.74
CA SER A 5 -15.43 6.89 1.25
C SER A 5 -15.62 6.91 -0.28
N THR A 6 -15.20 7.99 -0.93
CA THR A 6 -15.26 8.14 -2.40
C THR A 6 -14.04 7.53 -3.11
N ILE A 7 -12.99 7.16 -2.36
CA ILE A 7 -11.75 6.63 -2.91
C ILE A 7 -11.91 5.13 -3.19
N GLY A 8 -12.05 4.77 -4.46
CA GLY A 8 -12.16 3.38 -4.90
C GLY A 8 -10.89 2.55 -4.66
N GLY A 9 -9.71 3.18 -4.63
CA GLY A 9 -8.48 2.54 -4.22
C GLY A 9 -7.30 3.49 -4.08
N ALA A 10 -6.20 2.99 -3.52
CA ALA A 10 -4.98 3.74 -3.28
C ALA A 10 -3.73 2.92 -3.62
N ILE A 11 -2.68 3.61 -4.06
CA ILE A 11 -1.33 3.08 -4.20
C ILE A 11 -0.45 3.84 -3.22
N VAL A 12 0.24 3.14 -2.34
CA VAL A 12 0.98 3.72 -1.22
C VAL A 12 2.44 3.33 -1.34
N ASP A 13 3.35 4.31 -1.27
CA ASP A 13 4.77 4.02 -1.15
C ASP A 13 5.11 3.58 0.29
N TYR A 14 6.00 2.61 0.43
CA TYR A 14 6.45 2.14 1.74
C TYR A 14 7.38 3.13 2.42
N ASN A 15 8.29 3.77 1.66
CA ASN A 15 9.28 4.69 2.21
C ASN A 15 8.96 6.13 1.82
N PHE A 16 8.99 7.03 2.81
CA PHE A 16 8.89 8.48 2.60
C PHE A 16 10.16 9.14 3.16
N ASP A 17 10.91 9.81 2.30
CA ASP A 17 12.20 10.40 2.68
C ASP A 17 12.04 11.42 3.82
N GLY A 18 12.90 11.29 4.84
CA GLY A 18 12.89 12.16 6.02
C GLY A 18 11.71 11.92 6.98
N SER A 19 10.96 10.84 6.81
CA SER A 19 9.80 10.51 7.65
C SER A 19 10.02 9.24 8.46
N ASN A 20 9.54 9.24 9.71
CA ASN A 20 9.40 8.02 10.52
C ASN A 20 8.05 7.30 10.25
N ILE A 21 7.14 7.95 9.52
CA ILE A 21 5.90 7.35 9.05
C ILE A 21 6.22 6.52 7.82
N THR A 22 5.81 5.26 7.84
CA THR A 22 5.95 4.31 6.74
C THR A 22 4.65 4.18 5.95
N GLY A 23 4.71 3.53 4.79
CA GLY A 23 3.52 3.18 4.03
C GLY A 23 2.55 2.29 4.81
N LEU A 24 3.01 1.49 5.77
CA LEU A 24 2.14 0.67 6.61
C LEU A 24 1.26 1.53 7.52
N ASP A 25 1.80 2.62 8.07
CA ASP A 25 1.03 3.59 8.87
C ASP A 25 -0.05 4.27 8.01
N ILE A 26 0.31 4.64 6.78
CA ILE A 26 -0.63 5.23 5.82
C ILE A 26 -1.72 4.22 5.43
N VAL A 27 -1.36 2.97 5.14
CA VAL A 27 -2.32 1.88 4.85
C VAL A 27 -3.30 1.72 6.01
N GLN A 28 -2.80 1.64 7.25
CA GLN A 28 -3.64 1.49 8.44
C GLN A 28 -4.62 2.66 8.59
N HIS A 29 -4.17 3.89 8.37
CA HIS A 29 -5.02 5.08 8.38
C HIS A 29 -6.10 5.02 7.30
N LEU A 30 -5.74 4.70 6.05
CA LEU A 30 -6.69 4.62 4.94
C LEU A 30 -7.73 3.50 5.12
N LYS A 31 -7.33 2.34 5.64
CA LYS A 31 -8.25 1.25 6.01
C LYS A 31 -9.23 1.70 7.09
N ASN A 32 -8.76 2.40 8.13
CA ASN A 32 -9.63 2.94 9.18
C ASN A 32 -10.61 4.00 8.66
N LYS A 33 -10.32 4.62 7.51
CA LYS A 33 -11.19 5.58 6.83
C LYS A 33 -12.09 4.95 5.76
N GLY A 34 -12.06 3.63 5.60
CA GLY A 34 -12.96 2.90 4.69
C GLY A 34 -12.46 2.77 3.25
N VAL A 35 -11.19 3.08 2.97
CA VAL A 35 -10.62 2.85 1.62
C VAL A 35 -10.47 1.34 1.39
N GLY A 36 -11.18 0.82 0.39
CA GLY A 36 -11.30 -0.61 0.14
C GLY A 36 -10.02 -1.26 -0.40
N ARG A 37 -9.63 -0.88 -1.63
CA ARG A 37 -8.53 -1.52 -2.36
C ARG A 37 -7.23 -0.71 -2.20
N ILE A 38 -6.22 -1.25 -1.53
CA ILE A 38 -4.95 -0.54 -1.29
C ILE A 38 -3.78 -1.41 -1.74
N HIS A 39 -2.88 -0.86 -2.54
CA HIS A 39 -1.66 -1.51 -3.00
C HIS A 39 -0.45 -0.85 -2.34
N LEU A 40 0.44 -1.64 -1.73
CA LEU A 40 1.66 -1.15 -1.09
C LEU A 40 2.86 -1.38 -2.01
N CYS A 41 3.55 -0.31 -2.41
CA CYS A 41 4.76 -0.38 -3.22
C CYS A 41 6.00 -0.30 -2.34
N THR A 42 6.96 -1.20 -2.51
CA THR A 42 8.20 -1.22 -1.71
C THR A 42 9.42 -1.56 -2.56
N ALA A 43 10.58 -0.99 -2.22
CA ALA A 43 11.87 -1.41 -2.78
C ALA A 43 12.49 -2.60 -2.00
N SER A 44 11.92 -2.93 -0.85
CA SER A 44 12.38 -4.04 0.00
C SER A 44 11.83 -5.36 -0.53
N HIS A 45 12.56 -5.95 -1.47
CA HIS A 45 12.19 -7.19 -2.16
C HIS A 45 11.98 -8.33 -1.16
N GLY A 46 10.71 -8.68 -0.92
CA GLY A 46 10.34 -9.85 -0.12
C GLY A 46 10.68 -9.76 1.37
N ASP A 47 10.81 -8.55 1.95
CA ASP A 47 11.03 -8.42 3.41
C ASP A 47 9.88 -9.10 4.17
N PRO A 48 10.13 -10.19 4.92
CA PRO A 48 9.08 -10.95 5.58
C PRO A 48 8.27 -10.13 6.59
N LYS A 49 8.87 -9.10 7.20
CA LYS A 49 8.16 -8.23 8.15
C LYS A 49 7.14 -7.36 7.42
N ILE A 50 7.54 -6.76 6.30
CA ILE A 50 6.65 -5.95 5.46
C ILE A 50 5.52 -6.82 4.91
N MET A 51 5.85 -8.01 4.40
CA MET A 51 4.85 -8.93 3.84
C MET A 51 3.84 -9.39 4.90
N LYS A 52 4.32 -9.76 6.10
CA LYS A 52 3.46 -10.17 7.22
C LYS A 52 2.51 -9.04 7.62
N GLU A 53 3.02 -7.83 7.74
CA GLU A 53 2.23 -6.70 8.21
C GLU A 53 1.25 -6.19 7.15
N ALA A 54 1.67 -6.13 5.89
CA ALA A 54 0.79 -5.81 4.77
C ALA A 54 -0.36 -6.84 4.64
N THR A 55 -0.06 -8.13 4.83
CA THR A 55 -1.07 -9.19 4.91
C THR A 55 -2.03 -8.98 6.08
N ARG A 56 -1.51 -8.66 7.27
CA ARG A 56 -2.32 -8.37 8.47
C ARG A 56 -3.28 -7.19 8.24
N LEU A 57 -2.83 -6.17 7.51
CA LEU A 57 -3.61 -4.98 7.15
C LEU A 57 -4.61 -5.21 6.00
N GLY A 58 -4.54 -6.35 5.32
CA GLY A 58 -5.41 -6.67 4.19
C GLY A 58 -5.19 -5.76 2.98
N VAL A 59 -3.93 -5.46 2.64
CA VAL A 59 -3.63 -4.81 1.34
C VAL A 59 -4.01 -5.75 0.20
N ALA A 60 -4.42 -5.18 -0.93
CA ALA A 60 -4.75 -5.92 -2.15
C ALA A 60 -3.51 -6.56 -2.78
N SER A 61 -2.37 -5.86 -2.77
CA SER A 61 -1.07 -6.45 -3.13
C SER A 61 0.09 -5.67 -2.53
N VAL A 62 1.23 -6.35 -2.42
CA VAL A 62 2.55 -5.73 -2.22
C VAL A 62 3.29 -5.78 -3.56
N ILE A 63 3.70 -4.62 -4.05
CA ILE A 63 4.34 -4.46 -5.36
C ILE A 63 5.80 -4.08 -5.12
N THR A 64 6.72 -4.90 -5.62
CA THR A 64 8.16 -4.59 -5.54
C THR A 64 8.55 -3.61 -6.64
N LYS A 65 9.35 -2.60 -6.31
CA LYS A 65 9.96 -1.67 -7.27
C LYS A 65 11.20 -2.31 -7.93
N PRO A 66 11.48 -2.09 -9.22
CA PRO A 66 10.73 -1.26 -10.16
C PRO A 66 9.34 -1.86 -10.42
N ILE A 67 8.32 -0.99 -10.47
CA ILE A 67 6.94 -1.41 -10.65
C ILE A 67 6.85 -2.09 -12.04
N PRO A 68 6.52 -3.40 -12.12
CA PRO A 68 6.36 -4.07 -13.40
C PRO A 68 5.22 -3.41 -14.18
N ASP A 69 5.19 -3.62 -15.50
CA ASP A 69 4.29 -2.92 -16.40
C ASP A 69 2.86 -2.84 -15.83
N VAL A 70 2.38 -1.61 -15.66
CA VAL A 70 1.21 -1.28 -14.80
C VAL A 70 -0.05 -2.06 -15.20
N LEU A 71 -0.13 -2.50 -16.46
CA LEU A 71 -1.20 -3.32 -17.00
C LEU A 71 -1.32 -4.71 -16.35
N GLU A 72 -0.26 -5.26 -15.76
CA GLU A 72 -0.30 -6.57 -15.08
C GLU A 72 -0.90 -6.47 -13.67
N ILE A 73 -0.73 -5.33 -12.99
CA ILE A 73 -1.08 -5.14 -11.57
C ILE A 73 -2.59 -4.99 -11.35
N PHE A 74 -3.32 -4.44 -12.32
CA PHE A 74 -4.75 -4.19 -12.21
C PHE A 74 -5.65 -5.29 -12.81
N ARG A 75 -5.05 -6.36 -13.35
CA ARG A 75 -5.78 -7.50 -13.95
C ARG A 75 -6.02 -8.66 -12.97
N SER A 76 -5.34 -8.68 -11.82
CA SER A 76 -5.52 -9.64 -10.72
C SER A 76 -6.44 -9.11 -9.63
#